data_AF-A0A078MN93-F1
#
_entry.id   AF-A0A078MN93-F1
#
_cell.length_a   1.000
_cell.length_b   1.000
_cell.length_c   1.000
_cell.angle_alpha   90.00
_cell.angle_beta   90.00
_cell.angle_gamma   90.00
#
_symmetry.space_group_name_H-M   'P 1'
#
loop_
_entity.id
_entity.type
_entity.pdbx_description
1 polymer ?
#
loop_
_entity_poly.entity_id
_entity_poly.type
_entity_poly.pdbx_seq_one_letter_code
_entity_poly.pdbx_strand_id
1 'polypeptide(L)'
;MRLRYSAALAELHAAVEELAAAAAEMQDEPRAYTARWLARNLAQVADGDDLRACAREALGLYRGGMGSFQDVGDAVTDHAVTRLRRALHAALDTAPDPAQEGI
;
A
#
# COMPACT_ATOMS: atom_id res chain seq x y z
N MET A 1 -13.15 -7.25 -15.34
CA MET A 1 -12.47 -6.07 -14.78
C MET A 1 -12.41 -6.08 -13.25
N ARG A 2 -13.53 -6.30 -12.54
CA ARG A 2 -13.60 -6.45 -11.06
C ARG A 2 -12.59 -7.42 -10.42
N LEU A 3 -12.20 -8.50 -11.11
CA LEU A 3 -11.24 -9.49 -10.60
C LEU A 3 -9.82 -8.95 -10.39
N ARG A 4 -9.35 -8.02 -11.24
CA ARG A 4 -8.01 -7.41 -11.09
C ARG A 4 -7.98 -6.42 -9.93
N TYR A 5 -9.06 -5.65 -9.79
CA TYR A 5 -9.26 -4.74 -8.67
C TYR A 5 -9.28 -5.48 -7.32
N SER A 6 -10.10 -6.53 -7.20
CA SER A 6 -10.18 -7.32 -5.96
C SER A 6 -8.84 -8.00 -5.62
N ALA A 7 -8.11 -8.48 -6.63
CA ALA A 7 -6.79 -9.07 -6.42
C ALA A 7 -5.76 -8.03 -5.96
N ALA A 8 -5.74 -6.84 -6.57
CA ALA A 8 -4.83 -5.76 -6.19
C ALA A 8 -5.12 -5.26 -4.76
N LEU A 9 -6.38 -5.11 -4.39
CA LEU A 9 -6.79 -4.70 -3.05
C LEU A 9 -6.40 -5.77 -2.00
N ALA A 10 -6.64 -7.05 -2.29
CA ALA A 10 -6.23 -8.14 -1.41
C ALA A 10 -4.71 -8.22 -1.22
N GLU A 11 -3.94 -8.05 -2.31
CA GLU A 11 -2.48 -8.03 -2.24
C GLU A 11 -1.96 -6.84 -1.43
N LEU A 12 -2.60 -5.66 -1.55
CA LEU A 12 -2.27 -4.50 -0.74
C LEU A 12 -2.54 -4.72 0.75
N HIS A 13 -3.69 -5.33 1.09
CA HIS A 13 -3.98 -5.71 2.48
C HIS A 13 -2.92 -6.66 3.04
N ALA A 14 -2.59 -7.72 2.29
CA ALA A 14 -1.58 -8.70 2.71
C ALA A 14 -0.20 -8.05 2.90
N ALA A 15 0.22 -7.19 1.98
CA ALA A 15 1.51 -6.49 2.08
C ALA A 15 1.55 -5.50 3.26
N VAL A 16 0.43 -4.85 3.59
CA VAL A 16 0.34 -3.95 4.75
C VAL A 16 0.36 -4.75 6.07
N GLU A 17 -0.32 -5.88 6.14
CA GLU A 17 -0.27 -6.78 7.30
C GLU A 17 1.14 -7.32 7.54
N GLU A 18 1.83 -7.73 6.48
CA GLU A 18 3.22 -8.18 6.55
C GLU A 18 4.16 -7.06 7.04
N LEU A 19 4.00 -5.84 6.52
CA LEU A 19 4.76 -4.69 7.00
C LEU A 19 4.49 -4.40 8.48
N ALA A 20 3.24 -4.49 8.92
CA ALA A 20 2.88 -4.28 10.32
C ALA A 20 3.51 -5.32 11.23
N ALA A 21 3.55 -6.59 10.80
CA ALA A 21 4.20 -7.67 11.54
C ALA A 21 5.72 -7.48 11.61
N ALA A 22 6.37 -7.18 10.48
CA ALA A 22 7.80 -6.91 10.43
C ALA A 22 8.20 -5.71 11.29
N ALA A 23 7.43 -4.62 11.24
CA ALA A 23 7.69 -3.44 12.05
C ALA A 23 7.52 -3.73 13.56
N ALA A 24 6.52 -4.53 13.95
CA ALA A 24 6.32 -4.90 15.34
C ALA A 24 7.45 -5.79 15.89
N GLU A 25 7.95 -6.74 15.09
CA GLU A 25 9.09 -7.59 15.45
C GLU A 25 10.35 -6.76 15.69
N MET A 26 10.57 -5.73 14.87
CA MET A 26 11.72 -4.84 14.95
C MET A 26 11.55 -3.66 15.92
N GLN A 27 10.41 -3.56 16.61
CA GLN A 27 10.05 -2.42 17.47
C GLN A 27 10.15 -1.07 16.73
N ASP A 28 9.80 -1.07 15.44
CA ASP A 28 9.83 0.09 14.56
C ASP A 28 8.48 0.81 14.58
N GLU A 29 8.29 1.59 15.64
CA GLU A 29 7.03 2.28 15.90
C GLU A 29 6.60 3.24 14.79
N PRO A 30 7.52 4.01 14.16
CA PRO A 30 7.18 4.82 13.00
C PRO A 30 6.60 4.00 11.84
N ARG A 31 7.23 2.87 11.46
CA ARG A 31 6.70 2.03 10.38
C ARG A 31 5.45 1.26 10.77
N ALA A 32 5.31 0.84 12.02
CA ALA A 32 4.09 0.23 12.53
C ALA A 32 2.91 1.21 12.49
N TYR A 33 3.14 2.49 12.82
CA TYR A 33 2.14 3.55 12.66
C TYR A 33 1.74 3.73 11.19
N THR A 34 2.73 3.80 10.28
CA THR A 34 2.48 3.91 8.84
C THR A 34 1.65 2.74 8.31
N ALA A 35 1.96 1.50 8.72
CA ALA A 35 1.20 0.32 8.31
C ALA A 35 -0.26 0.38 8.79
N ARG A 36 -0.51 0.81 10.04
CA ARG A 36 -1.87 1.01 10.56
C ARG A 36 -2.63 2.11 9.82
N TRP A 37 -1.95 3.21 9.50
CA TRP A 37 -2.53 4.29 8.69
C TRP A 37 -2.91 3.78 7.29
N LEU A 38 -2.05 3.00 6.62
CA LEU A 38 -2.35 2.38 5.33
C LEU A 38 -3.56 1.44 5.41
N ALA A 39 -3.59 0.56 6.42
CA ALA A 39 -4.70 -0.38 6.61
C ALA A 39 -6.05 0.36 6.76
N ARG A 40 -6.06 1.48 7.49
CA ARG A 40 -7.25 2.32 7.65
C ARG A 40 -7.68 2.94 6.32
N ASN A 41 -6.76 3.49 5.54
CA ASN A 41 -7.10 4.10 4.24
C ASN A 41 -7.63 3.05 3.27
N LEU A 42 -7.01 1.87 3.20
CA LEU A 42 -7.47 0.77 2.35
C LEU A 42 -8.88 0.29 2.74
N ALA A 43 -9.22 0.28 4.03
CA ALA A 43 -10.57 -0.06 4.48
C ALA A 43 -11.65 0.94 4.03
N GLN A 44 -11.27 2.15 3.62
CA GLN A 44 -12.18 3.18 3.12
C GLN A 44 -12.29 3.19 1.59
N VAL A 45 -11.47 2.41 0.87
CA VAL A 45 -11.47 2.35 -0.60
C VAL A 45 -12.78 1.72 -1.09
N ALA A 46 -13.58 2.48 -1.83
CA ALA A 46 -14.84 2.01 -2.39
C ALA A 46 -14.67 1.52 -3.84
N ASP A 47 -13.78 2.14 -4.61
CA ASP A 47 -13.59 1.87 -6.03
C ASP A 47 -12.12 1.97 -6.51
N GLY A 48 -11.94 1.79 -7.81
CA GLY A 48 -10.62 1.80 -8.45
C GLY A 48 -9.90 3.13 -8.41
N ASP A 49 -10.62 4.27 -8.38
CA ASP A 49 -10.01 5.59 -8.32
C ASP A 49 -9.56 5.93 -6.89
N ASP A 50 -10.35 5.55 -5.89
CA ASP A 50 -9.94 5.58 -4.48
C ASP A 50 -8.66 4.75 -4.25
N LEU A 51 -8.62 3.54 -4.83
CA LEU A 51 -7.47 2.65 -4.73
C LEU A 51 -6.21 3.29 -5.32
N ARG A 52 -6.32 3.96 -6.47
CA ARG A 52 -5.18 4.66 -7.07
C ARG A 52 -4.77 5.89 -6.28
N ALA A 53 -5.73 6.65 -5.76
CA ALA A 53 -5.44 7.82 -4.93
C ALA A 53 -4.65 7.39 -3.68
N CYS A 54 -5.16 6.37 -2.97
CA CYS A 54 -4.47 5.74 -1.85
C CYS A 54 -3.08 5.23 -2.25
N ALA A 55 -2.96 4.57 -3.40
CA ALA A 55 -1.68 4.04 -3.86
C ALA A 55 -0.65 5.14 -4.18
N ARG A 56 -1.07 6.25 -4.79
CA ARG A 56 -0.20 7.42 -5.06
C ARG A 56 0.27 8.07 -3.78
N GLU A 57 -0.61 8.24 -2.81
CA GLU A 57 -0.28 8.82 -1.50
C GLU A 57 0.72 7.92 -0.76
N ALA A 58 0.46 6.62 -0.72
CA ALA A 58 1.33 5.63 -0.11
C ALA A 58 2.72 5.55 -0.79
N LEU A 59 2.80 5.73 -2.12
CA LEU A 59 4.09 5.82 -2.82
C LEU A 59 4.92 7.05 -2.40
N GLY A 60 4.30 8.07 -1.83
CA GLY A 60 4.99 9.20 -1.20
C GLY A 60 5.92 8.79 -0.05
N LEU A 61 5.60 7.69 0.65
CA LEU A 61 6.39 7.16 1.77
C LEU A 61 7.78 6.65 1.37
N TYR A 62 8.02 6.44 0.06
CA TYR A 62 9.31 6.04 -0.49
C TYR A 62 10.22 7.22 -0.84
N ARG A 63 9.74 8.47 -0.69
CA ARG A 63 10.49 9.69 -1.03
C ARG A 63 11.23 10.31 0.17
N GLY A 64 11.22 9.64 1.33
CA GLY A 64 11.88 10.07 2.56
C GLY A 64 10.93 10.71 3.59
N GLY A 65 11.40 10.85 4.84
CA GLY A 65 10.63 11.34 5.99
C GLY A 65 10.64 10.37 7.19
N MET A 66 10.01 10.78 8.30
CA MET A 66 9.86 9.94 9.48
C MET A 66 8.90 8.77 9.18
N GLY A 67 9.32 7.53 9.44
CA GLY A 67 8.57 6.33 9.05
C GLY A 67 8.62 6.02 7.55
N SER A 68 9.54 6.64 6.81
CA SER A 68 9.76 6.35 5.40
C SER A 68 10.40 4.98 5.17
N PHE A 69 10.22 4.50 3.95
CA PHE A 69 10.74 3.21 3.49
C PHE A 69 12.13 3.31 2.85
N GLN A 70 12.77 4.48 2.90
CA GLN A 70 14.07 4.73 2.28
C GLN A 70 15.23 4.20 3.15
N ASP A 71 15.04 4.14 4.46
CA ASP A 71 16.04 3.70 5.44
C ASP A 71 15.54 2.46 6.18
N VAL A 72 15.52 1.33 5.48
CA VAL A 72 15.24 0.01 6.08
C VAL A 72 16.56 -0.69 6.34
N GLY A 73 16.89 -0.86 7.62
CA GLY A 73 18.18 -1.44 8.06
C GLY A 73 18.20 -2.96 8.15
N ASP A 74 17.08 -3.63 7.90
CA ASP A 74 16.93 -5.08 8.05
C ASP A 74 16.22 -5.73 6.84
N ALA A 75 16.61 -6.97 6.53
CA ALA A 75 16.16 -7.73 5.37
C ALA A 75 14.67 -8.10 5.41
N VAL A 76 14.10 -8.34 6.59
CA VAL A 76 12.66 -8.67 6.74
C VAL A 76 11.82 -7.45 6.40
N THR A 77 12.20 -6.29 6.94
CA THR A 77 11.49 -5.04 6.68
C THR A 77 11.69 -4.58 5.23
N ASP A 78 12.89 -4.74 4.66
CA ASP A 78 13.15 -4.46 3.24
C ASP A 78 12.29 -5.32 2.31
N HIS A 79 12.13 -6.60 2.63
CA HIS A 79 11.26 -7.50 1.88
C HIS A 79 9.80 -7.02 1.90
N ALA A 80 9.25 -6.75 3.09
CA ALA A 80 7.87 -6.29 3.27
C ALA A 80 7.63 -4.96 2.54
N VAL A 81 8.56 -4.02 2.65
CA VAL A 81 8.54 -2.73 1.95
C VAL A 81 8.59 -2.93 0.43
N THR A 82 9.46 -3.79 -0.07
CA THR A 82 9.57 -4.07 -1.51
C THR A 82 8.28 -4.71 -2.04
N ARG A 83 7.68 -5.63 -1.28
CA ARG A 83 6.39 -6.24 -1.62
C ARG A 83 5.28 -5.20 -1.69
N LEU A 84 5.17 -4.34 -0.67
CA LEU A 84 4.19 -3.25 -0.64
C LEU A 84 4.36 -2.33 -1.85
N ARG A 85 5.59 -1.97 -2.21
CA ARG A 85 5.86 -1.12 -3.39
C ARG A 85 5.34 -1.75 -4.69
N ARG A 86 5.54 -3.05 -4.87
CA ARG A 86 5.04 -3.79 -6.04
C ARG A 86 3.52 -3.82 -6.08
N ALA A 87 2.87 -4.08 -4.94
CA ALA A 87 1.43 -4.08 -4.82
C ALA A 87 0.82 -2.70 -5.16
N LEU A 88 1.46 -1.63 -4.68
CA LEU A 88 1.05 -0.25 -5.00
C LEU A 88 1.15 0.05 -6.51
N HIS A 89 2.23 -0.36 -7.16
CA HIS A 89 2.35 -0.20 -8.61
C HIS A 89 1.32 -1.02 -9.39
N ALA A 90 1.02 -2.25 -8.95
CA ALA A 90 -0.03 -3.07 -9.57
C ALA A 90 -1.42 -2.44 -9.42
N ALA A 91 -1.70 -1.81 -8.27
CA ALA A 91 -2.93 -1.08 -8.05
C ALA A 91 -3.08 0.13 -8.99
N LEU A 92 -1.99 0.84 -9.29
CA LEU A 92 -1.98 1.93 -10.28
C LEU A 92 -2.25 1.45 -11.72
N ASP A 93 -1.74 0.28 -12.08
CA ASP A 93 -1.90 -0.33 -13.41
C ASP A 93 -3.31 -0.93 -13.62
N THR A 94 -4.08 -1.08 -12.53
CA THR A 94 -5.45 -1.57 -12.62
C THR A 94 -6.29 -0.54 -13.40
N ALA A 95 -6.70 -0.84 -14.63
CA ALA A 95 -7.38 0.11 -15.53
C ALA A 95 -8.69 0.68 -14.95
N PRO A 96 -9.08 1.94 -15.28
CA PRO A 96 -10.27 2.57 -14.72
C PRO A 96 -11.50 1.93 -15.31
N ASP A 97 -12.57 1.80 -14.54
CA ASP A 97 -13.84 1.39 -15.11
C ASP A 97 -14.21 2.42 -16.20
N PRO A 98 -14.36 2.01 -17.49
CA PRO A 98 -14.68 2.94 -18.56
C PRO A 98 -16.11 3.50 -18.46
N ALA A 99 -16.90 3.14 -17.44
CA ALA A 99 -18.24 3.65 -17.23
C ALA A 99 -18.31 5.01 -16.49
N GLN A 100 -17.18 5.64 -16.14
CA GLN A 100 -17.15 6.94 -15.46
C GLN A 100 -16.97 8.16 -16.39
N GLU A 101 -17.15 7.99 -17.70
CA GLU A 101 -17.21 9.09 -18.68
C GLU A 101 -18.62 9.13 -19.31
N GLY A 102 -19.53 9.85 -18.66
CA GLY A 102 -20.86 10.22 -19.14
C GLY A 102 -21.53 11.02 -18.03
N ILE A 103 -21.88 12.30 -18.19
CA ILE A 103 -22.63 12.97 -19.27
C ILE A 103 -22.03 14.35 -19.55
#